data_AF-A0A3B9NMZ1-F1
#
_entry.id   AF-A0A3B9NMZ1-F1
#
_cell.length_a   1.000
_cell.length_b   1.000
_cell.length_c   1.000
_cell.angle_alpha   90.00
_cell.angle_beta   90.00
_cell.angle_gamma   90.00
#
_symmetry.space_group_name_H-M   'P 1'
#
loop_
_entity.id
_entity.type
_entity.pdbx_description
1 polymer ?
#
loop_
_entity_poly.entity_id
_entity_poly.type
_entity_poly.pdbx_seq_one_letter_code
_entity_poly.pdbx_strand_id
1 'polypeptide(L)'
;MRRQFNIGFQVALLAIIGLQTSPLRAKEVPSLVSTEVLLTSAAGHKLAVMDPVQFSSDNTRAGVAQVQIDPLMTRQTVTGIGTSFTESSAFVLAHLP
;
A
#
# COMPACT_ATOMS: atom_id res chain seq x y z
N MET A 1 -31.31 46.34 32.38
CA MET A 1 -30.71 46.02 31.07
C MET A 1 -29.78 44.80 31.22
N ARG A 2 -30.35 43.59 31.21
CA ARG A 2 -29.74 42.37 31.79
C ARG A 2 -29.82 41.17 30.83
N ARG A 3 -29.72 41.40 29.51
CA ARG A 3 -30.11 40.40 28.48
C ARG A 3 -29.17 40.27 27.28
N GLN A 4 -27.99 40.89 27.28
CA GLN A 4 -27.02 40.81 26.16
C GLN A 4 -25.73 40.06 26.49
N PHE A 5 -25.42 39.75 27.76
CA PHE A 5 -24.14 39.15 28.15
C PHE A 5 -24.10 37.61 28.12
N ASN A 6 -25.26 36.93 28.05
CA ASN A 6 -25.34 35.46 28.17
C ASN A 6 -25.29 34.71 26.83
N ILE A 7 -25.37 35.40 25.69
CA ILE A 7 -25.45 34.76 24.37
C ILE A 7 -24.04 34.39 23.86
N GLY A 8 -23.03 35.24 24.12
CA GLY A 8 -21.66 34.99 23.66
C GLY A 8 -20.99 33.79 24.33
N PHE A 9 -21.29 33.53 25.61
CA PHE A 9 -20.67 32.44 26.35
C PHE A 9 -21.29 31.06 26.02
N GLN A 10 -22.59 31.01 25.70
CA GLN A 10 -23.27 29.77 25.33
C GLN A 10 -22.88 29.27 23.93
N VAL A 11 -22.55 30.18 23.00
CA VAL A 11 -22.07 29.80 21.65
C VAL A 11 -20.63 29.29 21.69
N ALA A 12 -19.79 29.85 22.58
CA ALA A 12 -18.41 29.38 22.76
C ALA A 12 -18.33 27.96 23.34
N LEU A 13 -19.28 27.57 24.19
CA LEU A 13 -19.31 26.23 24.79
C LEU A 13 -19.82 25.16 23.80
N LEU A 14 -20.71 25.50 22.88
CA LEU A 14 -21.18 24.58 21.83
C LEU A 14 -20.13 24.32 20.73
N ALA A 15 -19.19 25.25 20.52
CA ALA A 15 -18.10 25.06 19.54
C ALA A 15 -17.05 24.05 20.00
N ILE A 16 -16.90 23.81 21.31
CA ILE A 16 -15.95 22.81 21.86
C ILE A 16 -16.54 21.39 21.80
N ILE A 17 -17.87 21.27 21.72
CA ILE A 17 -18.58 19.97 21.62
C ILE A 17 -18.78 19.56 20.15
N GLY A 18 -18.35 20.39 19.19
CA GLY A 18 -18.24 20.10 17.77
C GLY A 18 -17.13 19.08 17.45
N LEU A 19 -17.30 17.86 17.95
CA LEU A 19 -17.09 16.62 17.21
C LEU A 19 -15.88 16.59 16.26
N GLN A 20 -14.67 16.65 16.82
CA GLN A 20 -13.52 16.02 16.19
C GLN A 20 -13.40 14.57 16.70
N THR A 21 -14.36 13.73 16.30
CA THR A 21 -14.08 12.30 16.19
C THR A 21 -13.23 12.14 14.93
N SER A 22 -11.93 12.42 15.06
CA SER A 22 -10.96 11.84 14.13
C SER A 22 -11.29 10.34 14.10
N PRO A 23 -11.65 9.74 12.95
CA PRO A 23 -11.68 8.30 12.92
C PRO A 23 -10.26 7.87 13.28
N LEU A 24 -10.09 7.22 14.43
CA LEU A 24 -8.91 6.43 14.72
C LEU A 24 -8.74 5.59 13.47
N ARG A 25 -7.70 5.89 12.67
CA ARG A 25 -7.38 5.15 11.46
C ARG A 25 -7.31 3.70 11.89
N ALA A 26 -8.37 2.94 11.57
CA ALA A 26 -8.46 1.56 11.94
C ALA A 26 -7.19 0.93 11.40
N LYS A 27 -6.39 0.34 12.31
CA LYS A 27 -5.24 -0.45 11.90
C LYS A 27 -5.82 -1.55 11.03
N GLU A 28 -5.61 -1.42 9.72
CA GLU A 28 -6.13 -2.32 8.71
C GLU A 28 -5.79 -3.74 9.16
N VAL A 29 -6.81 -4.57 9.40
CA VAL A 29 -6.59 -5.97 9.73
C VAL A 29 -5.84 -6.54 8.53
N PRO A 30 -4.64 -7.12 8.71
CA PRO A 30 -3.87 -7.61 7.59
C PRO A 30 -4.72 -8.63 6.83
N SER A 31 -5.08 -8.28 5.61
CA SER A 31 -5.69 -9.20 4.66
C SER A 31 -4.73 -10.37 4.48
N LEU A 32 -5.22 -11.59 4.71
CA LEU A 32 -4.48 -12.81 4.38
C LEU A 32 -4.59 -13.14 2.88
N VAL A 33 -4.82 -12.15 2.03
CA VAL A 33 -4.84 -12.29 0.57
C VAL A 33 -3.72 -11.47 -0.01
N SER A 34 -2.95 -12.05 -0.93
CA SER A 34 -1.93 -11.31 -1.67
C SER A 34 -2.55 -10.16 -2.45
N THR A 35 -1.86 -9.02 -2.52
CA THR A 35 -2.32 -7.88 -3.31
C THR A 35 -2.26 -8.15 -4.82
N GLU A 36 -1.15 -8.72 -5.31
CA GLU A 36 -0.94 -9.00 -6.72
C GLU A 36 0.12 -10.09 -6.87
N VAL A 37 -0.03 -10.94 -7.90
CA VAL A 37 0.96 -11.94 -8.28
C VAL A 37 1.22 -11.82 -9.78
N LEU A 38 2.49 -11.63 -10.15
CA LEU A 38 2.93 -11.46 -11.53
C LEU A 38 3.76 -12.66 -11.99
N LEU A 39 3.39 -13.25 -13.13
CA LEU A 39 4.08 -14.39 -13.74
C LEU A 39 4.77 -14.00 -15.05
N THR A 40 6.07 -14.31 -15.13
CA THR A 40 6.81 -14.37 -16.39
C THR A 40 7.47 -15.74 -16.50
N SER A 41 7.32 -16.42 -17.65
CA SER A 41 7.84 -17.79 -17.82
C SER A 41 8.23 -18.10 -19.26
N ALA A 42 9.06 -19.14 -19.45
CA ALA A 42 9.45 -19.64 -20.77
C ALA A 42 8.25 -20.18 -21.58
N ALA A 43 7.13 -20.51 -20.93
CA ALA A 43 5.88 -20.87 -21.59
C ALA A 43 5.17 -19.66 -22.27
N GLY A 44 5.73 -18.46 -22.17
CA GLY A 44 5.26 -17.27 -22.88
C GLY A 44 4.43 -16.30 -22.03
N HIS A 45 4.23 -16.57 -20.74
CA HIS A 45 3.65 -15.59 -19.82
C HIS A 45 4.55 -14.35 -19.74
N LYS A 46 3.99 -13.16 -19.93
CA LYS A 46 4.68 -11.86 -19.90
C LYS A 46 3.97 -10.93 -18.95
N LEU A 47 4.51 -10.76 -17.73
CA LEU A 47 3.87 -9.97 -16.67
C LEU A 47 2.38 -10.31 -16.49
N ALA A 48 2.04 -11.59 -16.60
CA ALA A 48 0.65 -12.04 -16.50
C ALA A 48 0.19 -11.93 -15.05
N VAL A 49 -0.95 -11.27 -14.82
CA VAL A 49 -1.58 -11.20 -13.50
C VAL A 49 -2.21 -12.56 -13.19
N MET A 50 -1.90 -13.11 -12.02
CA MET A 50 -2.46 -14.36 -11.53
C MET A 50 -3.53 -14.12 -10.46
N ASP A 51 -4.33 -15.15 -10.21
CA ASP A 51 -5.29 -15.13 -9.10
C ASP A 51 -4.59 -14.86 -7.76
N PRO A 52 -5.21 -14.07 -6.86
CA PRO A 52 -4.65 -13.80 -5.55
C PRO A 52 -4.43 -15.06 -4.73
N VAL A 53 -3.27 -15.15 -4.09
CA VAL A 53 -2.93 -16.24 -3.17
C VAL A 53 -3.54 -15.95 -1.80
N GLN A 54 -4.22 -16.96 -1.26
CA GLN A 54 -4.76 -16.97 0.09
C GLN A 54 -3.70 -17.50 1.05
N PHE A 55 -3.24 -16.65 1.97
CA PHE A 55 -2.35 -17.03 3.06
C PHE A 55 -3.11 -17.71 4.18
N SER A 56 -2.50 -18.73 4.77
CA SER A 56 -3.00 -19.40 5.97
C SER A 56 -2.12 -19.06 7.17
N SER A 57 -2.73 -18.92 8.34
CA SER A 57 -2.00 -18.84 9.61
C SER A 57 -1.44 -20.18 10.06
N ASP A 58 -1.84 -21.28 9.42
CA ASP A 58 -1.33 -22.61 9.71
C ASP A 58 0.01 -22.84 9.00
N ASN A 59 1.09 -22.89 9.79
CA ASN A 59 2.45 -23.07 9.33
C ASN A 59 2.87 -24.55 9.19
N THR A 60 1.96 -25.50 9.36
CA THR A 60 2.30 -26.92 9.60
C THR A 60 2.28 -27.81 8.35
N ARG A 61 2.48 -27.25 7.14
CA ARG A 61 2.54 -28.08 5.93
C ARG A 61 3.89 -28.80 5.79
N ALA A 62 3.98 -29.99 6.37
CA ALA A 62 5.13 -30.88 6.24
C ALA A 62 5.42 -31.24 4.77
N GLY A 63 6.70 -31.31 4.40
CA GLY A 63 7.15 -31.75 3.08
C GLY A 63 7.07 -30.71 1.96
N VAL A 64 6.75 -29.45 2.27
CA VAL A 64 6.73 -28.35 1.29
C VAL A 64 7.84 -27.36 1.63
N ALA A 65 8.53 -26.84 0.60
CA ALA A 65 9.52 -25.79 0.77
C ALA A 65 8.86 -24.51 1.32
N GLN A 66 9.41 -23.96 2.39
CA GLN A 66 8.91 -22.75 3.04
C GLN A 66 9.94 -21.62 2.93
N VAL A 67 9.45 -20.41 2.64
CA VAL A 67 10.26 -19.18 2.64
C VAL A 67 9.82 -18.32 3.82
N GLN A 68 10.74 -17.98 4.71
CA GLN A 68 10.49 -17.13 5.86
C GLN A 68 11.14 -15.76 5.66
N ILE A 69 10.40 -14.71 6.00
CA ILE A 69 10.86 -13.32 5.89
C ILE A 69 11.14 -12.80 7.31
N ASP A 70 12.39 -12.44 7.59
CA ASP A 70 12.77 -11.74 8.82
C ASP A 70 12.87 -10.23 8.56
N PRO A 71 11.91 -9.41 9.05
CA PRO A 71 11.90 -7.98 8.81
C PRO A 71 12.99 -7.20 9.56
N LEU A 72 13.64 -7.81 10.57
CA LEU A 72 14.71 -7.16 11.34
C LEU A 72 16.08 -7.34 10.67
N MET A 73 16.21 -8.30 9.75
CA MET A 73 17.43 -8.53 8.98
C MET A 73 17.51 -7.63 7.73
N THR A 74 17.70 -6.33 7.95
CA THR A 74 17.80 -5.35 6.85
C THR A 74 19.09 -5.48 6.05
N ARG A 75 19.03 -5.16 4.75
CA ARG A 75 20.17 -5.14 3.82
C ARG A 75 20.32 -3.75 3.19
N GLN A 76 20.74 -3.67 1.92
CA GLN A 76 20.84 -2.42 1.19
C GLN A 76 19.46 -1.78 0.95
N THR A 77 19.43 -0.46 0.90
CA THR A 77 18.27 0.30 0.40
C THR A 77 18.35 0.35 -1.13
N VAL A 78 17.24 0.01 -1.81
CA VAL A 78 17.17 0.04 -3.27
C VAL A 78 16.73 1.44 -3.73
N THR A 79 17.59 2.14 -4.47
CA THR A 79 17.25 3.47 -5.01
C THR A 79 16.30 3.38 -6.21
N GLY A 80 16.48 2.39 -7.09
CA GLY A 80 15.64 2.21 -8.29
C GLY A 80 16.20 1.17 -9.25
N ILE A 81 15.39 0.81 -10.24
CA ILE A 81 15.73 -0.11 -11.33
C ILE A 81 15.30 0.54 -12.64
N GLY A 82 16.13 0.45 -13.68
CA GLY A 82 15.85 1.03 -14.99
C GLY A 82 16.79 0.51 -16.08
N THR A 83 16.66 1.09 -17.27
CA THR A 83 17.50 0.81 -18.44
C THR A 83 18.18 2.10 -18.92
N SER A 84 19.14 1.99 -19.84
CA SER A 84 19.73 3.16 -20.48
C SER A 84 18.79 3.76 -21.54
N PHE A 85 18.91 5.08 -21.73
CA PHE A 85 18.34 5.80 -22.87
C PHE A 85 19.50 6.28 -23.75
N THR A 86 19.95 5.41 -24.64
CA THR A 86 21.04 5.68 -25.59
C THR A 86 20.51 6.37 -26.85
N GLU A 87 21.39 6.98 -27.65
CA GLU A 87 21.04 7.55 -28.96
C GLU A 87 20.32 6.52 -29.85
N SER A 88 20.80 5.26 -29.86
CA SER A 88 20.15 4.18 -30.60
C SER A 88 18.73 3.88 -30.12
N SER A 89 18.50 3.84 -28.80
CA SER A 89 17.16 3.65 -28.25
C SER A 89 16.24 4.84 -28.56
N ALA A 90 16.77 6.07 -28.48
CA ALA A 90 16.04 7.29 -28.80
C ALA A 90 15.63 7.33 -30.28
N PHE A 91 16.56 6.98 -31.18
CA PHE A 91 16.29 6.89 -32.61
C PHE A 91 15.15 5.89 -32.89
N VAL A 92 15.20 4.67 -32.31
CA VAL A 92 14.13 3.68 -32.49
C VAL A 92 12.80 4.21 -31.99
N LEU A 93 12.77 4.78 -30.78
CA LEU A 93 11.54 5.29 -30.17
C LEU A 93 10.93 6.47 -30.95
N ALA A 94 11.77 7.34 -31.54
CA ALA A 94 11.33 8.48 -32.35
C ALA A 94 10.72 8.09 -33.71
N HIS A 95 10.90 6.83 -34.14
CA HIS A 95 10.40 6.31 -35.41
C HIS A 95 9.32 5.23 -35.22
N LEU A 96 8.75 5.11 -34.02
CA LEU A 96 7.55 4.30 -33.82
C LEU A 96 6.32 5.00 -34.44
N PRO A 97 5.43 4.25 -35.12
CA PRO A 97 4.24 4.80 -35.78
C PRO A 97 3.19 5.35 -34.81
#